data_AF-A0A6A0B771-F1
#
_entry.id   AF-A0A6A0B771-F1
#
_cell.length_a   1.000
_cell.length_b   1.000
_cell.length_c   1.000
_cell.angle_alpha   90.00
_cell.angle_beta   90.00
_cell.angle_gamma   90.00
#
_symmetry.space_group_name_H-M   'P 1'
#
loop_
_entity.id
_entity.type
_entity.pdbx_description
1 polymer ?
#
loop_
_entity_poly.entity_id
_entity_poly.type
_entity_poly.pdbx_seq_one_letter_code
_entity_poly.pdbx_strand_id
1 'polypeptide(L)'
;MVYPEQVIPASPTTETTSQRGAMIQITLGKKKNVDPNSDPLQRSQVGWSDGLSDQQLHDIARGVWVMPGSRIERERFAVVNGGGVIRQAMEIERIVDIPGGRRAFEGRILGPGHPVHDHYVGKPAPNGTQQNPITYFESPLGNRECNCGCGKPISRGDFLPGHDQRAIHERIARIGTVKDFIAWFDQTWKPDQAPQGEAA
;
A
#
# COMPACT_ATOMS: atom_id res chain seq x y z
N MET A 1 -56.90 31.57 -23.30
CA MET A 1 -55.70 31.77 -22.45
C MET A 1 -55.20 30.41 -22.06
N VAL A 2 -54.12 29.94 -22.69
CA VAL A 2 -53.50 28.64 -22.45
C VAL A 2 -52.19 28.92 -21.72
N TYR A 3 -52.00 28.34 -20.53
CA TYR A 3 -50.75 28.42 -19.79
C TYR A 3 -49.73 27.44 -20.40
N PRO A 4 -48.45 27.81 -20.55
CA PRO A 4 -47.45 26.89 -21.09
C PRO A 4 -47.00 25.86 -20.06
N GLU A 5 -46.82 24.63 -20.55
CA GLU A 5 -46.24 23.47 -19.88
C GLU A 5 -44.84 23.79 -19.34
N GLN A 6 -44.63 23.66 -18.03
CA GLN A 6 -43.31 23.82 -17.43
C GLN A 6 -42.46 22.56 -17.73
N VAL A 7 -41.45 22.73 -18.58
CA VAL A 7 -40.39 21.75 -18.79
C VAL A 7 -39.55 21.66 -17.52
N ILE A 8 -39.65 20.55 -16.80
CA ILE A 8 -38.78 20.22 -15.67
C ILE A 8 -37.42 19.81 -16.23
N PRO A 9 -36.31 20.50 -15.95
CA PRO A 9 -35.00 20.04 -16.37
C PRO A 9 -34.64 18.75 -15.62
N ALA A 10 -34.23 17.73 -16.37
CA ALA A 10 -33.69 16.50 -15.82
C ALA A 10 -32.48 16.81 -14.92
N SER A 11 -32.51 16.30 -13.70
CA SER A 11 -31.39 16.36 -12.76
C SER A 11 -30.12 15.83 -13.42
N PRO A 12 -28.95 16.47 -13.23
CA PRO A 12 -27.70 15.92 -13.72
C PRO A 12 -27.48 14.55 -13.09
N THR A 13 -27.33 13.55 -13.96
CA THR A 13 -26.94 12.18 -13.64
C THR A 13 -25.76 12.20 -12.68
N THR A 14 -25.95 11.49 -11.57
CA THR A 14 -24.97 11.17 -10.53
C THR A 14 -23.54 11.06 -11.06
N GLU A 15 -22.67 11.82 -10.41
CA GLU A 15 -21.22 11.75 -10.49
C GLU A 15 -20.75 10.31 -10.60
N THR A 16 -19.91 10.04 -11.60
CA THR A 16 -19.04 8.88 -11.62
C THR A 16 -18.21 8.92 -10.35
N THR A 17 -18.58 8.14 -9.33
CA THR A 17 -17.78 7.97 -8.12
C THR A 17 -16.41 7.49 -8.58
N SER A 18 -15.46 8.41 -8.53
CA SER A 18 -14.13 8.24 -9.07
C SER A 18 -13.51 6.96 -8.50
N GLN A 19 -13.14 6.02 -9.37
CA GLN A 19 -12.37 4.82 -9.02
C GLN A 19 -10.96 5.22 -8.57
N ARG A 20 -10.83 5.82 -7.39
CA ARG A 20 -9.53 6.18 -6.78
C ARG A 20 -9.28 5.23 -5.61
N GLY A 21 -8.17 4.52 -5.69
CA GLY A 21 -7.67 3.72 -4.57
C GLY A 21 -6.75 4.56 -3.68
N ALA A 22 -6.44 4.06 -2.49
CA ALA A 22 -5.51 4.72 -1.60
C ALA A 22 -4.06 4.46 -2.03
N MET A 23 -3.17 5.41 -1.76
CA MET A 23 -1.74 5.25 -1.91
C MET A 23 -1.01 5.92 -0.75
N ILE A 24 0.18 5.42 -0.41
CA ILE A 24 0.94 5.92 0.74
C ILE A 24 1.83 7.10 0.31
N GLN A 25 1.84 8.16 1.13
CA GLN A 25 2.89 9.19 1.10
C GLN A 25 3.78 9.03 2.34
N ILE A 26 5.07 8.83 2.10
CA ILE A 26 6.12 8.85 3.12
C ILE A 26 6.75 10.24 3.13
N THR A 27 6.61 10.98 4.22
CA THR A 27 7.16 12.32 4.39
C THR A 27 8.45 12.25 5.19
N LEU A 28 9.56 12.58 4.54
CA LEU A 28 10.87 12.62 5.17
C LEU A 28 11.13 14.00 5.79
N GLY A 29 11.56 14.00 7.06
CA GLY A 29 12.06 15.20 7.73
C GLY A 29 13.41 15.66 7.15
N LYS A 30 13.98 16.71 7.74
CA LYS A 30 15.33 17.17 7.38
C LYS A 30 16.38 16.09 7.71
N LYS A 31 17.46 16.04 6.93
CA LYS A 31 18.62 15.18 7.18
C LYS A 31 19.07 15.24 8.64
N LYS A 32 19.27 14.05 9.21
CA LYS A 32 19.90 13.82 10.50
C LYS A 32 20.85 12.64 10.37
N ASN A 33 22.10 12.82 10.82
CA ASN A 33 23.05 11.72 10.90
C ASN A 33 22.67 10.81 12.07
N VAL A 34 22.84 9.51 11.88
CA VAL A 34 22.60 8.49 12.89
C VAL A 34 23.80 7.54 12.91
N ASP A 35 24.08 6.93 14.05
CA ASP A 35 25.12 5.91 14.16
C ASP A 35 24.59 4.59 13.56
N PRO A 36 25.21 4.05 12.49
CA PRO A 36 24.79 2.80 11.87
C PRO A 36 24.73 1.61 12.83
N ASN A 37 25.53 1.60 13.90
CA ASN A 37 25.52 0.52 14.87
C ASN A 37 24.29 0.56 15.79
N SER A 38 23.63 1.71 15.88
CA SER A 38 22.42 1.93 16.68
C SER A 38 21.13 1.95 15.85
N ASP A 39 21.24 2.14 14.53
CA ASP A 39 20.09 2.16 13.62
C ASP A 39 19.67 0.72 13.27
N PRO A 40 18.39 0.34 13.46
CA PRO A 40 17.91 -1.01 13.16
C PRO A 40 18.07 -1.42 11.67
N LEU A 41 18.28 -0.46 10.78
CA LEU A 41 18.51 -0.68 9.35
C LEU A 41 19.94 -0.34 8.91
N GLN A 42 20.86 -0.13 9.87
CA GLN A 42 22.28 0.17 9.64
C GLN A 42 22.53 1.38 8.73
N ARG A 43 21.65 2.39 8.79
CA ARG A 43 21.78 3.61 8.01
C ARG A 43 22.74 4.58 8.69
N SER A 44 23.41 5.41 7.90
CA SER A 44 24.23 6.54 8.39
C SER A 44 23.46 7.87 8.44
N GLN A 45 22.28 7.91 7.80
CA GLN A 45 21.43 9.08 7.71
C GLN A 45 19.95 8.66 7.76
N VAL A 46 19.14 9.52 8.37
CA VAL A 46 17.69 9.54 8.20
C VAL A 46 17.25 10.92 7.70
N GLY A 47 16.06 10.99 7.10
CA GLY A 47 15.54 12.23 6.53
C GLY A 47 16.19 12.60 5.19
N TRP A 48 15.59 13.56 4.53
CA TRP A 48 15.92 13.98 3.18
C TRP A 48 16.94 15.14 3.16
N SER A 49 17.80 15.11 2.15
CA SER A 49 18.69 16.19 1.72
C SER A 49 18.85 16.14 0.20
N ASP A 50 19.23 17.25 -0.42
CA ASP A 50 19.62 17.26 -1.83
C ASP A 50 20.86 16.39 -2.08
N GLY A 51 20.99 15.88 -3.30
CA GLY A 51 22.15 15.09 -3.75
C GLY A 51 22.14 13.60 -3.35
N LEU A 52 21.08 13.11 -2.71
CA LEU A 52 20.90 11.67 -2.48
C LEU A 52 20.68 10.94 -3.82
N SER A 53 21.33 9.80 -3.98
CA SER A 53 20.96 8.84 -5.03
C SER A 53 19.59 8.21 -4.76
N ASP A 54 18.97 7.65 -5.80
CA ASP A 54 17.69 6.97 -5.68
C ASP A 54 17.75 5.83 -4.66
N GLN A 55 18.85 5.05 -4.64
CA GLN A 55 19.01 3.96 -3.68
C GLN A 55 19.13 4.50 -2.24
N GLN A 56 19.92 5.53 -2.01
CA GLN A 56 20.03 6.12 -0.66
C GLN A 56 18.69 6.68 -0.18
N LEU A 57 17.93 7.33 -1.06
CA LEU A 57 16.59 7.81 -0.75
C LEU A 57 15.65 6.65 -0.41
N HIS A 58 15.72 5.55 -1.16
CA HIS A 58 14.94 4.34 -0.93
C HIS A 58 15.27 3.72 0.43
N ASP A 59 16.56 3.58 0.77
CA ASP A 59 17.01 3.02 2.04
C ASP A 59 16.56 3.90 3.23
N ILE A 60 16.55 5.21 3.06
CA ILE A 60 16.00 6.15 4.05
C ILE A 60 14.49 5.98 4.18
N ALA A 61 13.77 5.88 3.06
CA ALA A 61 12.31 5.77 3.01
C ALA A 61 11.77 4.43 3.53
N ARG A 62 12.52 3.33 3.37
CA ARG A 62 12.26 2.01 3.99
C ARG A 62 11.87 2.17 5.46
N GLY A 63 12.71 2.93 6.17
CA GLY A 63 12.42 3.56 7.46
C GLY A 63 12.07 2.62 8.61
N VAL A 64 11.91 3.22 9.80
CA VAL A 64 11.57 2.52 11.05
C VAL A 64 10.34 3.22 11.61
N TRP A 65 9.17 2.80 11.12
CA TRP A 65 7.93 3.55 11.27
C TRP A 65 7.00 2.93 12.32
N VAL A 66 6.22 3.78 12.98
CA VAL A 66 5.03 3.32 13.70
C VAL A 66 3.91 3.20 12.67
N MET A 67 3.52 1.98 12.39
CA MET A 67 2.39 1.69 11.53
C MET A 67 1.42 0.85 12.35
N PRO A 68 0.29 1.39 12.85
CA PRO A 68 -0.71 0.59 13.55
C PRO A 68 -1.70 -0.05 12.55
N GLY A 69 -2.10 -1.30 12.83
CA GLY A 69 -3.13 -2.02 12.07
C GLY A 69 -2.69 -2.57 10.71
N SER A 70 -3.61 -3.25 10.02
CA SER A 70 -3.34 -3.99 8.77
C SER A 70 -3.63 -3.22 7.50
N ARG A 71 -4.00 -1.93 7.58
CA ARG A 71 -4.30 -1.12 6.37
C ARG A 71 -3.09 -1.03 5.45
N ILE A 72 -1.91 -0.79 6.03
CA ILE A 72 -0.65 -0.60 5.30
C ILE A 72 -0.27 -1.82 4.44
N GLU A 73 -0.63 -3.02 4.89
CA GLU A 73 -0.34 -4.28 4.19
C GLU A 73 -1.15 -4.45 2.91
N ARG A 74 -2.19 -3.63 2.73
CA ARG A 74 -3.05 -3.68 1.54
C ARG A 74 -2.56 -2.75 0.43
N GLU A 75 -1.71 -1.78 0.77
CA GLU A 75 -1.29 -0.75 -0.19
C GLU A 75 -0.13 -1.25 -1.04
N ARG A 76 -0.24 -1.06 -2.35
CA ARG A 76 0.75 -1.55 -3.33
C ARG A 76 1.86 -0.54 -3.61
N PHE A 77 1.54 0.75 -3.54
CA PHE A 77 2.47 1.81 -3.95
C PHE A 77 2.65 2.85 -2.86
N ALA A 78 3.85 3.42 -2.82
CA ALA A 78 4.17 4.57 -2.00
C ALA A 78 4.94 5.61 -2.81
N VAL A 79 4.77 6.87 -2.43
CA VAL A 79 5.57 8.00 -2.91
C VAL A 79 6.31 8.66 -1.74
N VAL A 80 7.54 9.09 -1.99
CA VAL A 80 8.42 9.66 -0.98
C VAL A 80 8.50 11.17 -1.18
N ASN A 81 7.99 11.92 -0.20
CA ASN A 81 8.08 13.37 -0.13
C ASN A 81 9.36 13.80 0.60
N GLY A 82 10.18 14.61 -0.08
CA GLY A 82 11.32 15.31 0.50
C GLY A 82 11.27 16.79 0.13
N GLY A 83 11.09 17.67 1.13
CA GLY A 83 11.02 19.11 0.92
C GLY A 83 9.76 19.60 0.21
N GLY A 84 8.64 18.89 0.34
CA GLY A 84 7.34 19.25 -0.27
C GLY A 84 7.15 18.74 -1.69
N VAL A 85 8.13 18.03 -2.25
CA VAL A 85 8.11 17.46 -3.59
C VAL A 85 8.26 15.95 -3.50
N ILE A 86 7.52 15.22 -4.33
CA ILE A 86 7.72 13.77 -4.47
C ILE A 86 9.04 13.52 -5.19
N ARG A 87 9.96 12.88 -4.49
CA ARG A 87 11.32 12.59 -4.96
C ARG A 87 11.46 11.18 -5.52
N GLN A 88 10.60 10.25 -5.09
CA GLN A 88 10.65 8.86 -5.52
C GLN A 88 9.27 8.21 -5.45
N ALA A 89 9.04 7.23 -6.32
CA ALA A 89 7.93 6.29 -6.23
C ALA A 89 8.50 4.87 -6.01
N MET A 90 7.78 4.05 -5.24
CA MET A 90 8.14 2.65 -5.02
C MET A 90 6.92 1.74 -4.99
N GLU A 91 7.12 0.50 -5.40
CA GLU A 91 6.18 -0.59 -5.13
C GLU A 91 6.55 -1.24 -3.81
N ILE A 92 5.54 -1.49 -2.99
CA ILE A 92 5.63 -2.19 -1.72
C ILE A 92 5.40 -3.66 -2.03
N GLU A 93 6.40 -4.48 -1.78
CA GLU A 93 6.32 -5.93 -1.90
C GLU A 93 5.88 -6.56 -0.57
N ARG A 94 6.38 -6.02 0.54
CA ARG A 94 5.95 -6.42 1.89
C ARG A 94 6.28 -5.38 2.94
N ILE A 95 5.66 -5.55 4.10
CA ILE A 95 6.01 -4.84 5.34
C ILE A 95 6.72 -5.84 6.25
N VAL A 96 7.87 -5.45 6.80
CA VAL A 96 8.65 -6.29 7.72
C VAL A 96 8.67 -5.69 9.11
N ASP A 97 8.60 -6.55 10.12
CA ASP A 97 8.76 -6.15 11.51
C ASP A 97 10.24 -5.90 11.85
N ILE A 98 10.46 -4.83 12.60
CA ILE A 98 11.76 -4.36 13.08
C ILE A 98 11.71 -4.32 14.62
N PRO A 99 12.82 -4.61 15.32
CA PRO A 99 12.86 -4.54 16.78
C PRO A 99 12.24 -3.26 17.36
N GLY A 100 11.53 -3.40 18.49
CA GLY A 100 10.84 -2.29 19.16
C GLY A 100 9.43 -2.01 18.64
N GLY A 101 8.76 -2.98 18.00
CA GLY A 101 7.39 -2.84 17.51
C GLY A 101 7.25 -1.85 16.35
N ARG A 102 8.33 -1.71 15.57
CA ARG A 102 8.41 -0.81 14.41
C ARG A 102 8.35 -1.64 13.14
N ARG A 103 8.00 -0.99 12.03
CA ARG A 103 7.88 -1.65 10.72
C ARG A 103 8.63 -0.90 9.64
N ALA A 104 9.07 -1.63 8.63
CA ALA A 104 9.79 -1.11 7.48
C ALA A 104 9.13 -1.57 6.17
N PHE A 105 9.22 -0.73 5.14
CA PHE A 105 8.79 -1.10 3.78
C PHE A 105 9.89 -1.89 3.09
N GLU A 106 9.53 -2.97 2.40
CA GLU A 106 10.41 -3.61 1.42
C GLU A 106 9.74 -3.64 0.06
N GLY A 107 10.53 -3.42 -0.97
CA GLY A 107 10.08 -3.47 -2.35
C GLY A 107 11.10 -2.80 -3.26
N ARG A 108 10.63 -2.17 -4.34
CA ARG A 108 11.51 -1.67 -5.39
C ARG A 108 11.15 -0.28 -5.87
N ILE A 109 12.19 0.44 -6.30
CA ILE A 109 12.09 1.77 -6.89
C ILE A 109 11.37 1.67 -8.24
N LEU A 110 10.42 2.56 -8.47
CA LEU A 110 9.73 2.70 -9.74
C LEU A 110 10.37 3.85 -10.51
N GLY A 111 11.02 3.53 -11.63
CA GLY A 111 11.70 4.50 -12.49
C GLY A 111 10.82 5.07 -13.61
N PRO A 112 11.41 5.93 -14.47
CA PRO A 112 10.76 6.49 -15.65
C PRO A 112 10.07 5.43 -16.52
N GLY A 113 8.86 5.74 -16.99
CA GLY A 113 8.02 4.84 -17.78
C GLY A 113 7.03 4.03 -16.95
N HIS A 114 7.18 4.01 -15.62
CA HIS A 114 6.16 3.45 -14.73
C HIS A 114 5.06 4.50 -14.44
N PRO A 115 3.76 4.17 -14.54
CA PRO A 115 2.68 5.15 -14.36
C PRO A 115 2.74 5.94 -13.05
N VAL A 116 3.07 5.27 -11.93
CA VAL A 116 3.19 5.93 -10.62
C VAL A 116 4.35 6.92 -10.59
N HIS A 117 5.50 6.55 -11.17
CA HIS A 117 6.65 7.44 -11.25
C HIS A 117 6.29 8.68 -12.07
N ASP A 118 5.83 8.48 -13.31
CA ASP A 118 5.56 9.57 -14.25
C ASP A 118 4.41 10.46 -13.78
N HIS A 119 3.49 9.90 -12.99
CA HIS A 119 2.38 10.67 -12.42
C HIS A 119 2.80 11.52 -11.21
N TYR A 120 3.75 11.10 -10.37
CA TYR A 120 4.01 11.76 -9.09
C TYR A 120 5.39 12.38 -8.95
N VAL A 121 6.46 11.75 -9.44
CA VAL A 121 7.83 12.20 -9.21
C VAL A 121 8.06 13.58 -9.81
N GLY A 122 8.69 14.47 -9.04
CA GLY A 122 8.92 15.87 -9.39
C GLY A 122 7.74 16.81 -9.12
N LYS A 123 6.58 16.29 -8.70
CA LYS A 123 5.38 17.11 -8.43
C LYS A 123 5.22 17.42 -6.94
N PRO A 124 4.41 18.44 -6.58
CA PRO A 124 4.08 18.71 -5.18
C PRO A 124 3.50 17.47 -4.48
N ALA A 125 3.88 17.28 -3.23
CA ALA A 125 3.37 16.18 -2.41
C ALA A 125 1.84 16.31 -2.21
N PRO A 126 1.03 15.28 -2.53
CA PRO A 126 -0.44 15.36 -2.46
C PRO A 126 -0.97 15.75 -1.08
N ASN A 127 -0.35 15.25 -0.01
CA ASN A 127 -0.72 15.58 1.36
C ASN A 127 0.09 16.75 1.93
N GLY A 128 0.96 17.40 1.13
CA GLY A 128 1.87 18.44 1.62
C GLY A 128 2.83 17.93 2.70
N THR A 129 3.22 18.82 3.61
CA THR A 129 4.09 18.50 4.75
C THR A 129 3.22 18.15 5.96
N GLN A 130 3.27 16.89 6.39
CA GLN A 130 2.46 16.38 7.51
C GLN A 130 3.33 16.05 8.71
N GLN A 131 2.76 16.14 9.92
CA GLN A 131 3.45 15.74 11.16
C GLN A 131 3.65 14.22 11.24
N ASN A 132 2.65 13.45 10.78
CA ASN A 132 2.78 12.00 10.66
C ASN A 132 3.54 11.67 9.37
N PRO A 133 4.69 10.97 9.44
CA PRO A 133 5.47 10.66 8.26
C PRO A 133 4.75 9.70 7.30
N ILE A 134 3.83 8.86 7.78
CA ILE A 134 3.08 7.92 6.94
C ILE A 134 1.63 8.39 6.82
N THR A 135 1.24 8.78 5.61
CA THR A 135 -0.12 9.24 5.31
C THR A 135 -0.67 8.55 4.06
N TYR A 136 -1.99 8.64 3.87
CA TYR A 136 -2.68 8.06 2.74
C TYR A 136 -3.35 9.17 1.93
N PHE A 137 -3.43 9.00 0.62
CA PHE A 137 -4.18 9.88 -0.25
C PHE A 137 -4.86 9.09 -1.37
N GLU A 138 -5.90 9.68 -1.94
CA GLU A 138 -6.61 9.08 -3.07
C GLU A 138 -5.82 9.27 -4.37
N SER A 139 -5.63 8.17 -5.09
CA SER A 139 -4.90 8.12 -6.34
C SER A 139 -5.69 7.37 -7.41
N PRO A 140 -5.71 7.85 -8.67
CA PRO A 140 -6.22 7.06 -9.79
C PRO A 140 -5.37 5.79 -10.04
N LEU A 141 -4.14 5.75 -9.53
CA LEU A 141 -3.21 4.62 -9.64
C LEU A 141 -3.16 3.77 -8.36
N GLY A 142 -3.92 4.13 -7.33
CA GLY A 142 -3.99 3.39 -6.07
C GLY A 142 -4.94 2.20 -6.10
N ASN A 143 -5.64 1.96 -7.21
CA ASN A 143 -6.56 0.84 -7.31
C ASN A 143 -5.80 -0.48 -7.17
N ARG A 144 -6.22 -1.31 -6.23
CA ARG A 144 -5.69 -2.66 -6.05
C ARG A 144 -6.22 -3.56 -7.15
N GLU A 145 -5.53 -4.65 -7.44
CA GLU A 145 -6.04 -5.67 -8.37
C GLU A 145 -6.85 -6.73 -7.60
N CYS A 146 -7.79 -7.36 -8.29
CA CYS A 146 -8.59 -8.43 -7.71
C CYS A 146 -7.72 -9.67 -7.40
N ASN A 147 -7.75 -10.14 -6.15
CA ASN A 147 -6.96 -11.31 -5.69
C ASN A 147 -7.36 -12.64 -6.33
N CYS A 148 -8.39 -12.69 -7.17
CA CYS A 148 -8.64 -13.88 -7.99
C CYS A 148 -7.55 -14.09 -9.06
N GLY A 149 -6.76 -13.06 -9.37
CA GLY A 149 -5.72 -13.10 -10.40
C GLY A 149 -6.17 -12.62 -11.79
N CYS A 150 -7.31 -11.92 -11.89
CA CYS A 150 -7.81 -11.42 -13.18
C CYS A 150 -7.22 -10.06 -13.62
N GLY A 151 -6.37 -9.44 -12.78
CA GLY A 151 -5.77 -8.13 -13.05
C GLY A 151 -6.74 -6.94 -13.06
N LYS A 152 -8.03 -7.16 -12.80
CA LYS A 152 -9.03 -6.07 -12.78
C LYS A 152 -8.89 -5.23 -11.50
N PRO A 153 -9.04 -3.90 -11.58
CA PRO A 153 -8.99 -3.04 -10.41
C PRO A 153 -10.17 -3.28 -9.48
N ILE A 154 -9.94 -3.15 -8.17
CA ILE A 154 -10.94 -3.18 -7.11
C ILE A 154 -10.91 -1.87 -6.31
N SER A 155 -12.09 -1.32 -6.06
CA SER A 155 -12.28 -0.11 -5.25
C SER A 155 -12.46 -0.43 -3.75
N ARG A 156 -12.91 -1.64 -3.40
CA ARG A 156 -13.14 -2.10 -2.02
C ARG A 156 -12.99 -3.62 -1.91
N GLY A 157 -12.64 -4.11 -0.71
CA GLY A 157 -12.49 -5.55 -0.44
C GLY A 157 -11.25 -6.14 -1.12
N ASP A 158 -11.12 -7.46 -1.16
CA ASP A 158 -9.96 -8.12 -1.80
C ASP A 158 -10.33 -8.78 -3.14
N PHE A 159 -11.63 -8.87 -3.42
CA PHE A 159 -12.17 -9.50 -4.61
C PHE A 159 -13.28 -8.62 -5.20
N LEU A 160 -13.41 -8.67 -6.53
CA LEU A 160 -14.65 -8.22 -7.17
C LEU A 160 -15.82 -9.12 -6.71
N PRO A 161 -17.07 -8.65 -6.76
CA PRO A 161 -18.23 -9.45 -6.36
C PRO A 161 -18.22 -10.85 -7.01
N GLY A 162 -18.27 -11.90 -6.20
CA GLY A 162 -18.28 -13.32 -6.61
C GLY A 162 -16.92 -13.88 -7.07
N HIS A 163 -15.88 -13.05 -7.16
CA HIS A 163 -14.55 -13.51 -7.57
C HIS A 163 -13.83 -14.29 -6.48
N ASP A 164 -14.16 -14.08 -5.22
CA ASP A 164 -13.68 -14.86 -4.07
C ASP A 164 -14.11 -16.32 -4.18
N GLN A 165 -15.41 -16.57 -4.38
CA GLN A 165 -15.96 -17.91 -4.54
C GLN A 165 -15.38 -18.60 -5.77
N ARG A 166 -15.27 -17.90 -6.90
CA ARG A 166 -14.63 -18.46 -8.09
C ARG A 166 -13.16 -18.81 -7.82
N ALA A 167 -12.41 -17.90 -7.21
CA ALA A 167 -10.98 -18.05 -6.94
C ALA A 167 -10.68 -19.25 -6.03
N ILE A 168 -11.48 -19.47 -4.98
CA ILE A 168 -11.29 -20.61 -4.08
C ILE A 168 -11.61 -21.93 -4.77
N HIS A 169 -12.71 -22.01 -5.53
CA HIS A 169 -13.09 -23.25 -6.22
C HIS A 169 -12.11 -23.60 -7.34
N GLU A 170 -11.61 -22.62 -8.10
CA GLU A 170 -10.56 -22.84 -9.10
C GLU A 170 -9.27 -23.43 -8.49
N ARG A 171 -8.93 -23.04 -7.25
CA ARG A 171 -7.76 -23.57 -6.54
C ARG A 171 -8.02 -24.96 -5.95
N ILE A 172 -9.20 -25.19 -5.37
CA ILE A 172 -9.62 -26.51 -4.89
C ILE A 172 -9.60 -27.53 -6.05
N ALA A 173 -10.08 -27.14 -7.23
CA ALA A 173 -10.08 -28.00 -8.41
C ALA A 173 -8.67 -28.42 -8.88
N ARG A 174 -7.61 -27.67 -8.53
CA ARG A 174 -6.21 -28.05 -8.81
C ARG A 174 -5.68 -29.12 -7.86
N ILE A 175 -6.24 -29.19 -6.66
CA ILE A 175 -5.90 -30.21 -5.64
C ILE A 175 -6.71 -31.48 -5.90
N GLY A 176 -7.95 -31.33 -6.37
CA GLY A 176 -8.85 -32.43 -6.68
C GLY A 176 -10.27 -32.04 -6.30
N THR A 177 -10.82 -32.68 -5.28
CA THR A 177 -12.15 -32.38 -4.74
C THR A 177 -12.09 -31.46 -3.52
N VAL A 178 -13.24 -30.94 -3.10
CA VAL A 178 -13.38 -30.21 -1.83
C VAL A 178 -12.92 -31.08 -0.65
N LYS A 179 -13.21 -32.39 -0.68
CA LYS A 179 -12.78 -33.33 0.35
C LYS A 179 -11.25 -33.42 0.42
N ASP A 180 -10.57 -33.44 -0.72
CA ASP A 180 -9.10 -33.51 -0.79
C ASP A 180 -8.47 -32.22 -0.27
N PHE A 181 -9.06 -31.06 -0.59
CA PHE A 181 -8.64 -29.78 -0.01
C PHE A 181 -8.78 -29.76 1.51
N ILE A 182 -9.92 -30.21 2.06
CA ILE A 182 -10.13 -30.25 3.51
C ILE A 182 -9.13 -31.20 4.17
N ALA A 183 -8.94 -32.40 3.63
CA ALA A 183 -7.97 -33.36 4.15
C ALA A 183 -6.54 -32.79 4.15
N TRP A 184 -6.14 -32.12 3.06
CA TRP A 184 -4.86 -31.42 2.99
C TRP A 184 -4.77 -30.26 4.01
N PHE A 185 -5.83 -29.45 4.14
CA PHE A 185 -5.87 -28.33 5.07
C PHE A 185 -5.71 -28.81 6.51
N ASP A 186 -6.48 -29.82 6.94
CA ASP A 186 -6.42 -30.37 8.29
C ASP A 186 -5.06 -31.01 8.61
N GLN A 187 -4.40 -31.60 7.60
CA GLN A 187 -3.06 -32.16 7.76
C GLN A 187 -1.96 -31.08 7.84
N THR A 188 -2.13 -29.98 7.09
CA THR A 188 -1.11 -28.95 6.92
C THR A 188 -1.23 -27.84 7.96
N TRP A 189 -2.46 -27.48 8.33
CA TRP A 189 -2.75 -26.42 9.27
C TRP A 189 -2.58 -26.93 10.71
N LYS A 190 -1.53 -26.46 11.37
CA LYS A 190 -1.33 -26.65 12.81
C LYS A 190 -1.60 -25.31 13.49
N PRO A 191 -2.64 -25.18 14.33
CA PRO A 191 -2.77 -23.98 15.16
C PRO A 191 -1.52 -23.90 16.05
N ASP A 192 -0.89 -22.72 16.11
CA ASP A 192 0.34 -22.50 16.86
C ASP A 192 0.26 -23.08 18.29
N GLN A 193 1.27 -23.86 18.65
CA GLN A 193 1.56 -24.14 20.05
C GLN A 193 1.98 -22.82 20.70
N ALA A 194 1.15 -22.31 21.62
CA ALA A 194 1.53 -21.20 22.48
C ALA A 194 2.87 -21.53 23.20
N PRO A 195 3.80 -20.57 23.34
CA PRO A 195 4.97 -20.78 24.17
C PRO A 195 4.49 -21.03 25.61
N GLN A 196 4.71 -22.24 26.11
CA GLN A 196 4.61 -22.54 27.53
C GLN A 196 5.71 -21.71 28.21
N GLY A 197 5.30 -20.63 28.89
CA GLY A 197 6.17 -19.98 29.84
C GLY A 197 6.49 -20.96 30.96
N GLU A 198 7.72 -21.45 30.99
CA GLU A 198 8.31 -22.01 32.20
C GLU A 198 8.32 -20.90 33.25
N ALA A 199 7.46 -21.07 34.25
CA ALA A 199 7.60 -20.40 35.52
C ALA A 199 8.83 -20.97 36.24
N ALA A 200 9.78 -20.08 36.54
CA ALA A 200 10.75 -20.25 37.61
C ALA A 200 10.70 -19.00 38.50
#